data_AF-A0A068QYU1-F1
#
_entry.id   AF-A0A068QYU1-F1
#
_cell.length_a   1.000
_cell.length_b   1.000
_cell.length_c   1.000
_cell.angle_alpha   90.00
_cell.angle_beta   90.00
_cell.angle_gamma   90.00
#
_symmetry.space_group_name_H-M   'P 1'
#
loop_
_entity.id
_entity.type
_entity.pdbx_description
1 polymer ?
#
loop_
_entity_poly.entity_id
_entity_poly.type
_entity_poly.pdbx_seq_one_letter_code
_entity_poly.pdbx_strand_id
1 'polypeptide(L)'
;MTWWQFLPSEQQISIRRNIMSIETQILHKLQSIEAALKMVGVWQDYPPKPEAFESTEPFSIDTMSAGEWLQWVLIPRMRALIEQKACLPTAFAIAPYFEEVYKEETERYFPLLEHLRALDNLFTQDA
;
A
#
# COMPACT_ATOMS: atom_id res chain seq x y z
N MET A 1 -14.52 3.48 18.83
CA MET A 1 -14.88 4.84 19.28
C MET A 1 -13.95 5.80 18.55
N THR A 2 -14.50 6.59 17.64
CA THR A 2 -13.69 7.37 16.72
C THR A 2 -13.62 8.81 17.23
N TRP A 3 -12.40 9.30 17.48
CA TRP A 3 -12.10 10.56 18.15
C TRP A 3 -12.82 11.79 17.58
N TRP A 4 -13.21 11.77 16.30
CA TRP A 4 -13.90 12.89 15.62
C TRP A 4 -15.37 13.09 16.03
N GLN A 5 -16.01 12.13 16.72
CA GLN A 5 -17.41 12.27 17.16
C GLN A 5 -17.62 13.42 18.16
N PHE A 6 -16.55 13.93 18.78
CA PHE A 6 -16.58 15.01 19.75
C PHE A 6 -16.21 16.39 19.17
N LEU A 7 -15.93 16.49 17.86
CA LEU A 7 -15.63 17.76 17.19
C LEU A 7 -16.91 18.47 16.66
N PRO A 8 -16.89 19.80 16.47
CA PRO A 8 -18.00 20.54 15.85
C PRO A 8 -18.35 20.04 14.44
N SER A 9 -19.63 20.10 14.04
CA SER A 9 -20.13 19.54 12.77
C SER A 9 -19.37 20.02 11.52
N GLU A 10 -18.93 21.28 11.49
CA GLU A 10 -18.16 21.83 10.35
C GLU A 10 -16.78 21.18 10.22
N GLN A 11 -16.13 20.91 11.35
CA GLN A 11 -14.85 20.19 11.39
C GLN A 11 -15.06 18.70 11.09
N GLN A 12 -16.16 18.10 11.54
CA GLN A 12 -16.52 16.72 11.18
C GLN A 12 -16.74 16.55 9.67
N ILE A 13 -17.38 17.50 9.00
CA ILE A 13 -17.61 17.47 7.55
C ILE A 13 -16.30 17.63 6.79
N SER A 14 -15.44 18.57 7.20
CA SER A 14 -14.12 18.77 6.60
C SER A 14 -13.23 17.53 6.74
N ILE A 15 -13.17 16.96 7.94
CA ILE A 15 -12.41 15.74 8.24
C ILE A 15 -12.98 14.56 7.43
N ARG A 16 -14.30 14.38 7.37
CA ARG A 16 -14.90 13.32 6.53
C ARG A 16 -14.62 13.51 5.04
N ARG A 17 -14.60 14.75 4.55
CA ARG A 17 -14.29 15.06 3.14
C ARG A 17 -12.81 14.82 2.84
N ASN A 18 -11.92 15.09 3.80
CA ASN A 18 -10.48 14.83 3.67
C ASN A 18 -10.14 13.33 3.75
N ILE A 19 -10.78 12.59 4.66
CA ILE A 19 -10.62 11.13 4.79
C ILE A 19 -11.07 10.38 3.51
N MET A 20 -12.21 10.78 2.92
CA MET A 20 -12.63 10.18 1.63
C MET A 20 -11.65 10.51 0.48
N SER A 21 -10.95 11.66 0.55
CA SER A 21 -9.94 12.04 -0.43
C SER A 21 -8.66 11.20 -0.31
N ILE A 22 -8.18 10.95 0.91
CA ILE A 22 -6.95 10.18 1.11
C ILE A 22 -7.16 8.70 0.76
N GLU A 23 -8.29 8.10 1.15
CA GLU A 23 -8.66 6.74 0.76
C GLU A 23 -8.71 6.58 -0.76
N THR A 24 -9.31 7.55 -1.46
CA THR A 24 -9.37 7.56 -2.92
C THR A 24 -7.97 7.66 -3.54
N GLN A 25 -7.11 8.52 -3.00
CA GLN A 25 -5.72 8.64 -3.46
C GLN A 25 -4.94 7.35 -3.26
N ILE A 26 -5.10 6.68 -2.11
CA ILE A 26 -4.49 5.38 -1.84
C ILE A 26 -4.98 4.36 -2.87
N LEU A 27 -6.30 4.23 -3.09
CA LEU A 27 -6.85 3.28 -4.07
C LEU A 27 -6.29 3.53 -5.48
N HIS A 28 -6.18 4.79 -5.90
CA HIS A 28 -5.58 5.15 -7.18
C HIS A 28 -4.09 4.77 -7.26
N LYS A 29 -3.34 4.93 -6.15
CA LYS A 29 -1.94 4.47 -6.09
C LYS A 29 -1.83 2.95 -6.13
N LEU A 30 -2.70 2.21 -5.45
CA LEU A 30 -2.73 0.74 -5.55
C LEU A 30 -2.98 0.28 -7.00
N GLN A 31 -3.87 0.95 -7.74
CA GLN A 31 -4.08 0.67 -9.17
C GLN A 31 -2.84 0.97 -10.02
N SER A 32 -2.14 2.07 -9.73
CA SER A 32 -0.92 2.43 -10.44
C SER A 32 0.22 1.43 -10.15
N ILE A 33 0.33 0.96 -8.91
CA ILE A 33 1.28 -0.09 -8.51
C ILE A 33 0.97 -1.39 -9.25
N GLU A 34 -0.29 -1.83 -9.29
CA GLU A 34 -0.71 -3.01 -10.05
C GLU A 34 -0.33 -2.89 -11.54
N ALA A 35 -0.63 -1.75 -12.16
CA ALA A 35 -0.26 -1.51 -13.57
C ALA A 35 1.25 -1.54 -13.79
N ALA A 36 2.03 -0.98 -12.86
CA ALA A 36 3.49 -1.01 -12.92
C ALA A 36 4.04 -2.44 -12.77
N LEU A 37 3.51 -3.25 -11.84
CA LEU A 37 3.89 -4.66 -11.67
C LEU A 37 3.66 -5.47 -12.95
N LYS A 38 2.52 -5.23 -13.62
CA LYS A 38 2.20 -5.83 -14.93
C LYS A 38 3.17 -5.37 -16.01
N MET A 39 3.48 -4.07 -16.06
CA MET A 39 4.40 -3.49 -17.03
C MET A 39 5.83 -4.03 -16.91
N VAL A 40 6.34 -4.20 -15.68
CA VAL A 40 7.69 -4.74 -15.44
C VAL A 40 7.74 -6.27 -15.51
N GLY A 41 6.58 -6.93 -15.68
CA GLY A 41 6.48 -8.38 -15.89
C GLY A 41 6.63 -9.23 -14.63
N VAL A 42 6.35 -8.68 -13.45
CA VAL A 42 6.44 -9.42 -12.17
C VAL A 42 5.07 -9.79 -11.59
N TRP A 43 3.98 -9.28 -12.17
CA TRP A 43 2.61 -9.68 -11.83
C TRP A 43 2.38 -11.16 -12.15
N GLN A 44 1.77 -11.89 -11.23
CA GLN A 44 1.51 -13.33 -11.33
C GLN A 44 0.03 -13.61 -11.55
N ASP A 45 -0.31 -14.61 -12.37
CA ASP A 45 -1.71 -15.00 -12.58
C ASP A 45 -2.26 -15.90 -11.45
N TYR A 46 -1.37 -16.56 -10.72
CA TYR A 46 -1.71 -17.49 -9.66
C TYR A 46 -1.10 -17.06 -8.32
N PRO A 47 -1.80 -17.27 -7.20
CA PRO A 47 -1.25 -16.97 -5.88
C PRO A 47 -0.12 -17.95 -5.54
N PRO A 48 0.83 -17.55 -4.66
CA PRO A 48 1.78 -18.47 -4.08
C PRO A 48 1.08 -19.53 -3.25
N LYS A 49 1.81 -20.57 -2.84
CA LYS A 49 1.25 -21.62 -2.01
C LYS A 49 0.75 -21.07 -0.67
N PRO A 50 -0.27 -21.68 -0.03
CA PRO A 50 -0.84 -21.19 1.22
C PRO A 50 0.21 -20.95 2.32
N GLU A 51 1.24 -21.79 2.39
CA GLU A 51 2.30 -21.69 3.40
C GLU A 51 3.09 -20.39 3.29
N ALA A 52 3.12 -19.75 2.12
CA ALA A 52 3.80 -18.46 1.95
C ALA A 52 3.12 -17.31 2.71
N PHE A 53 1.81 -17.42 2.95
CA PHE A 53 1.06 -16.42 3.72
C PHE A 53 1.20 -16.61 5.24
N GLU A 54 1.81 -17.72 5.68
CA GLU A 54 2.00 -18.05 7.09
C GLU A 54 3.32 -17.50 7.66
N SER A 55 4.15 -16.85 6.84
CA SER A 55 5.40 -16.25 7.29
C SER A 55 5.17 -15.16 8.33
N THR A 56 6.01 -15.20 9.37
CA THR A 56 6.06 -14.19 10.44
C THR A 56 7.11 -13.10 10.18
N GLU A 57 7.93 -13.26 9.14
CA GLU A 57 8.97 -12.29 8.80
C GLU A 57 8.37 -11.04 8.14
N PRO A 58 8.96 -9.85 8.35
CA PRO A 58 8.56 -8.65 7.63
C PRO A 58 8.59 -8.90 6.12
N PHE A 59 7.57 -8.42 5.41
CA PHE A 59 7.43 -8.57 3.95
C PHE A 59 7.43 -10.04 3.45
N SER A 60 7.28 -11.02 4.34
CA SER A 60 7.34 -12.45 3.99
C SER A 60 8.59 -12.81 3.17
N ILE A 61 9.73 -12.17 3.45
CA ILE A 61 10.97 -12.25 2.66
C ILE A 61 11.54 -13.66 2.50
N ASP A 62 11.16 -14.58 3.38
CA ASP A 62 11.58 -15.98 3.42
C ASP A 62 10.73 -16.87 2.50
N THR A 63 9.52 -16.43 2.13
CA THR A 63 8.51 -17.27 1.46
C THR A 63 7.88 -16.65 0.22
N MET A 64 8.03 -15.33 0.03
CA MET A 64 7.51 -14.60 -1.13
C MET A 64 8.61 -13.76 -1.78
N SER A 65 8.54 -13.62 -3.10
CA SER A 65 9.23 -12.53 -3.78
C SER A 65 8.58 -11.18 -3.43
N ALA A 66 9.35 -10.11 -3.60
CA ALA A 66 8.88 -8.75 -3.36
C ALA A 66 7.63 -8.40 -4.21
N GLY A 67 7.59 -8.83 -5.48
CA GLY A 67 6.42 -8.65 -6.34
C GLY A 67 5.17 -9.40 -5.86
N GLU A 68 5.33 -10.65 -5.42
CA GLU A 68 4.22 -11.45 -4.86
C GLU A 68 3.65 -10.80 -3.59
N TRP A 69 4.52 -10.29 -2.70
CA TRP A 69 4.06 -9.61 -1.49
C TRP A 69 3.25 -8.35 -1.82
N LEU A 70 3.69 -7.54 -2.79
CA LEU A 70 2.91 -6.36 -3.23
C LEU A 70 1.53 -6.77 -3.76
N GLN A 71 1.50 -7.78 -4.63
CA GLN A 71 0.27 -8.24 -5.29
C GLN A 71 -0.71 -8.88 -4.31
N TRP A 72 -0.25 -9.83 -3.50
CA TRP A 72 -1.11 -10.73 -2.74
C TRP A 72 -1.26 -10.36 -1.27
N VAL A 73 -0.39 -9.50 -0.74
CA VAL A 73 -0.49 -9.04 0.65
C VAL A 73 -0.87 -7.56 0.68
N LEU A 74 -0.05 -6.67 0.12
CA LEU A 74 -0.24 -5.23 0.29
C LEU A 74 -1.54 -4.72 -0.37
N ILE A 75 -1.70 -4.92 -1.69
CA ILE A 75 -2.83 -4.40 -2.45
C ILE A 75 -4.17 -4.86 -1.86
N PRO A 76 -4.44 -6.16 -1.65
CA PRO A 76 -5.71 -6.62 -1.09
C PRO A 76 -5.93 -6.14 0.35
N ARG A 77 -4.88 -6.14 1.18
CA ARG A 77 -4.98 -5.66 2.57
C ARG A 77 -5.41 -4.19 2.64
N MET A 78 -4.78 -3.34 1.85
CA MET A 78 -5.10 -1.90 1.86
C MET A 78 -6.50 -1.62 1.31
N ARG A 79 -6.92 -2.34 0.25
CA ARG A 79 -8.30 -2.25 -0.26
C ARG A 79 -9.32 -2.67 0.81
N ALA A 80 -9.06 -3.77 1.51
CA ALA A 80 -9.96 -4.26 2.56
C ALA A 80 -10.08 -3.27 3.74
N LEU A 81 -8.97 -2.65 4.16
CA LEU A 81 -9.00 -1.63 5.21
C LEU A 81 -9.89 -0.44 4.83
N ILE A 82 -9.77 0.03 3.58
CA ILE A 82 -10.56 1.16 3.07
C ILE A 82 -12.04 0.77 2.93
N GLU A 83 -12.34 -0.40 2.34
CA GLU A 83 -13.71 -0.89 2.16
C GLU A 83 -14.44 -1.04 3.51
N GLN A 84 -13.73 -1.52 4.53
CA GLN A 84 -14.25 -1.71 5.88
C GLN A 84 -14.26 -0.41 6.70
N LYS A 85 -13.76 0.72 6.16
CA LYS A 85 -13.57 1.99 6.88
C LYS A 85 -12.77 1.80 8.18
N ALA A 86 -11.82 0.88 8.14
CA ALA A 86 -10.93 0.59 9.24
C ALA A 86 -9.88 1.71 9.37
N CYS A 87 -9.23 1.79 10.52
CA CYS A 87 -8.12 2.72 10.69
C CYS A 87 -6.97 2.32 9.75
N LEU A 88 -6.53 3.29 8.95
CA LEU A 88 -5.33 3.16 8.14
C LEU A 88 -4.08 3.07 9.05
N PRO A 89 -3.00 2.41 8.59
CA PRO A 89 -1.76 2.33 9.36
C PRO A 89 -1.16 3.73 9.58
N THR A 90 -0.70 4.03 10.80
CA THR A 90 -0.06 5.31 11.14
C THR A 90 1.45 5.32 10.89
N ALA A 91 2.07 4.15 10.85
CA ALA A 91 3.47 3.96 10.48
C ALA A 91 3.51 3.05 9.25
N PHE A 92 3.67 3.67 8.08
CA PHE A 92 3.70 2.97 6.80
C PHE A 92 4.85 3.53 5.96
N ALA A 93 5.82 2.68 5.68
CA ALA A 93 6.90 2.95 4.74
C ALA A 93 7.35 1.62 4.14
N ILE A 94 7.20 1.49 2.82
CA ILE A 94 7.56 0.27 2.10
C ILE A 94 8.62 0.54 1.03
N ALA A 95 8.64 1.73 0.44
CA ALA A 95 9.55 2.07 -0.66
C ALA A 95 11.02 1.77 -0.34
N PRO A 96 11.57 2.07 0.87
CA PRO A 96 12.99 1.80 1.16
C PRO A 96 13.38 0.32 1.01
N TYR A 97 12.47 -0.61 1.36
CA TYR A 97 12.71 -2.03 1.18
C TYR A 97 12.76 -2.41 -0.31
N PHE A 98 11.80 -1.94 -1.11
CA PHE A 98 11.74 -2.25 -2.54
C PHE A 98 12.86 -1.58 -3.35
N GLU A 99 13.32 -0.41 -2.92
CA GLU A 99 14.50 0.25 -3.49
C GLU A 99 15.75 -0.62 -3.31
N GLU A 100 15.93 -1.21 -2.14
CA GLU A 100 17.06 -2.11 -1.87
C GLU A 100 16.95 -3.40 -2.68
N VAL A 101 15.75 -4.00 -2.77
CA VAL A 101 15.51 -5.23 -3.56
C VAL A 101 15.79 -5.01 -5.05
N TYR A 102 15.37 -3.86 -5.60
CA TYR A 102 15.47 -3.58 -7.03
C TYR A 102 16.66 -2.68 -7.41
N LYS A 103 17.62 -2.45 -6.50
CA LYS A 103 18.74 -1.51 -6.70
C LYS A 103 19.56 -1.79 -7.95
N GLU A 104 19.74 -3.06 -8.31
CA GLU A 104 20.53 -3.48 -9.47
C GLU A 104 19.79 -3.30 -10.81
N GLU A 105 18.46 -3.18 -10.77
CA GLU A 105 17.58 -3.00 -11.94
C GLU A 105 16.75 -1.70 -11.83
N THR A 106 17.30 -0.68 -11.19
CA THR A 106 16.55 0.56 -10.84
C THR A 106 15.82 1.16 -12.03
N GLU A 107 16.43 1.22 -13.22
CA GLU A 107 15.80 1.77 -14.43
C GLU A 107 14.52 1.02 -14.83
N ARG A 108 14.54 -0.31 -14.74
CA ARG A 108 13.38 -1.16 -15.04
C ARG A 108 12.26 -0.95 -14.03
N TYR A 109 12.60 -0.87 -12.74
CA TYR A 109 11.63 -0.75 -11.66
C TYR A 109 11.28 0.69 -11.28
N PHE A 110 11.91 1.69 -11.91
CA PHE A 110 11.71 3.11 -11.58
C PHE A 110 10.23 3.52 -11.52
N PRO A 111 9.37 3.18 -12.49
CA PRO A 111 7.95 3.54 -12.42
C PRO A 111 7.23 2.93 -11.22
N LEU A 112 7.57 1.69 -10.84
CA LEU A 112 7.02 1.03 -9.67
C LEU A 112 7.49 1.72 -8.38
N LEU A 113 8.80 1.97 -8.25
CA LEU A 113 9.40 2.61 -7.08
C LEU A 113 8.81 4.02 -6.84
N GLU A 114 8.58 4.79 -7.91
CA GLU A 114 7.92 6.10 -7.81
C GLU A 114 6.49 6.00 -7.24
N HIS A 115 5.73 4.98 -7.64
CA HIS A 115 4.40 4.77 -7.09
C HIS A 115 4.42 4.30 -5.63
N LEU A 116 5.40 3.50 -5.23
CA LEU A 116 5.60 3.09 -3.84
C LEU A 116 5.97 4.28 -2.95
N ARG A 117 6.91 5.13 -3.39
CA ARG A 117 7.25 6.39 -2.68
C ARG A 117 6.04 7.31 -2.55
N ALA A 118 5.30 7.48 -3.65
CA ALA A 118 4.10 8.30 -3.63
C ALA A 118 3.03 7.75 -2.69
N LEU A 119 2.91 6.42 -2.57
CA LEU A 119 2.03 5.79 -1.58
C LEU A 119 2.51 6.05 -0.15
N ASP A 120 3.79 5.86 0.15
CA ASP A 120 4.37 6.15 1.48
C ASP A 120 4.09 7.60 1.91
N ASN A 121 4.24 8.55 0.98
CA ASN A 121 3.98 9.96 1.24
C ASN A 121 2.52 10.27 1.61
N LEU A 122 1.56 9.43 1.23
CA LEU A 122 0.16 9.60 1.65
C LEU A 122 -0.04 9.32 3.13
N PHE A 123 0.86 8.56 3.77
CA PHE A 123 0.79 8.22 5.20
C PHE A 123 1.62 9.15 6.08
N THR A 124 2.54 9.93 5.50
CA THR A 124 3.39 10.89 6.23
C THR A 124 2.80 12.30 6.26
N GLN A 125 1.83 12.63 5.39
CA GLN A 125 1.22 13.96 5.31
C GLN A 125 0.26 14.31 6.47
N ASP A 126 0.02 13.37 7.39
CA ASP A 126 -0.80 13.57 8.60
C ASP A 126 0.02 13.54 9.92
N ALA A 127 1.36 13.68 9.84
CA ALA A 127 2.26 13.76 11.01
C ALA A 127 2.58 15.19 11.45
#